data_AF-R6B6B5-F1
#
_entry.id   AF-R6B6B5-F1
#
_cell.length_a   1.000
_cell.length_b   1.000
_cell.length_c   1.000
_cell.angle_alpha   90.00
_cell.angle_beta   90.00
_cell.angle_gamma   90.00
#
_symmetry.space_group_name_H-M   'P 1'
#
loop_
_entity.id
_entity.type
_entity.pdbx_description
1 polymer ?
#
loop_
_entity_poly.entity_id
_entity_poly.type
_entity_poly.pdbx_seq_one_letter_code
_entity_poly.pdbx_strand_id
1 'polypeptide(L)'
;MFNLPEKYVMIDGFKIPADKGEEYKRLRDSMAKEADKFFHTFCEEVKKQKLVDILGEGIVGYSSTGEMLARISLDPFELSALNVAKQRKKLHEYMLATNGYDDDDYQQLLKEFKERQAERKAAKEKKA
;
A
#
# COMPACT_ATOMS: atom_id res chain seq x y z
N MET A 1 17.83 15.96 -35.09
CA MET A 1 16.90 15.83 -33.95
C MET A 1 17.31 16.84 -32.90
N PHE A 2 16.46 17.81 -32.58
CA PHE A 2 16.70 18.74 -31.48
C PHE A 2 16.42 18.00 -30.16
N ASN A 3 17.46 17.77 -29.36
CA ASN A 3 17.30 17.39 -27.96
C ASN A 3 16.77 18.63 -27.21
N LEU A 4 15.44 18.75 -27.11
CA LEU A 4 14.85 19.63 -26.11
C LEU A 4 15.29 19.11 -24.74
N PRO A 5 15.74 19.98 -23.82
CA PRO A 5 16.06 19.54 -22.46
C PRO A 5 14.82 18.84 -21.90
N GLU A 6 14.99 17.59 -21.44
CA GLU A 6 13.93 16.84 -20.80
C GLU A 6 13.32 17.73 -19.70
N LYS A 7 12.08 18.17 -19.92
CA LYS A 7 11.38 18.98 -18.95
C LYS A 7 10.92 18.03 -17.85
N TYR A 8 11.27 18.37 -16.61
CA TYR A 8 10.81 17.64 -15.44
C TYR A 8 9.83 18.48 -14.65
N VAL A 9 8.90 17.81 -13.97
CA VAL A 9 7.95 18.40 -13.03
C VAL A 9 8.12 17.75 -11.66
N MET A 10 7.90 18.53 -10.61
CA MET A 10 7.91 18.01 -9.24
C MET A 10 6.52 17.49 -8.90
N ILE A 11 6.39 16.21 -8.59
CA ILE A 11 5.14 15.57 -8.15
C ILE A 11 5.46 14.76 -6.90
N ASP A 12 4.71 14.99 -5.81
CA ASP A 12 4.88 14.32 -4.51
C ASP A 12 6.30 14.38 -3.93
N GLY A 13 7.08 15.40 -4.32
CA GLY A 13 8.50 15.54 -3.93
C GLY A 13 9.49 14.89 -4.88
N PHE A 14 9.02 14.17 -5.91
CA PHE A 14 9.86 13.49 -6.89
C PHE A 14 9.97 14.27 -8.20
N LYS A 15 11.13 14.15 -8.85
CA LYS A 15 11.39 14.73 -10.17
C LYS A 15 10.95 13.75 -11.25
N ILE A 16 9.85 14.05 -11.93
CA ILE A 16 9.22 13.17 -12.93
C ILE A 16 9.32 13.81 -14.32
N PRO A 17 9.64 13.06 -15.39
CA PRO A 17 9.54 13.57 -16.75
C PRO A 17 8.14 14.15 -17.03
N ALA A 18 8.07 15.36 -17.60
CA ALA A 18 6.82 16.10 -17.74
C ALA A 18 5.77 15.36 -18.59
N ASP A 19 6.22 14.58 -19.58
CA ASP A 19 5.40 13.72 -20.43
C ASP A 19 4.81 12.50 -19.68
N LYS A 20 5.45 12.07 -18.58
CA LYS A 20 5.02 10.94 -17.74
C LYS A 20 4.26 11.34 -16.49
N GLY A 21 4.11 12.63 -16.21
CA GLY A 21 3.50 13.12 -14.96
C GLY A 21 2.08 12.62 -14.73
N GLU A 22 1.24 12.57 -15.77
CA GLU A 22 -0.13 12.07 -15.66
C GLU A 22 -0.19 10.54 -15.52
N GLU A 23 0.69 9.81 -16.20
CA GLU A 23 0.81 8.36 -16.04
C GLU A 23 1.23 8.02 -14.60
N TYR A 24 2.23 8.73 -14.05
CA TYR A 24 2.68 8.58 -12.68
C TYR A 24 1.53 8.76 -11.67
N LYS A 25 0.74 9.84 -11.79
CA LYS A 25 -0.41 10.07 -10.91
C LYS A 25 -1.44 8.95 -10.98
N ARG A 26 -1.78 8.51 -12.19
CA ARG A 26 -2.76 7.41 -12.40
C ARG A 26 -2.26 6.10 -11.81
N LEU A 27 -0.98 5.78 -12.00
CA LEU A 27 -0.36 4.59 -11.44
C LEU A 27 -0.35 4.67 -9.91
N ARG A 28 0.09 5.78 -9.34
CA ARG A 28 0.08 6.06 -7.90
C ARG A 28 -1.30 5.86 -7.30
N ASP A 29 -2.34 6.46 -7.88
CA ASP A 29 -3.70 6.38 -7.38
C ASP A 29 -4.29 4.97 -7.55
N SER A 30 -3.92 4.25 -8.62
CA SER A 30 -4.31 2.86 -8.80
C SER A 30 -3.65 1.96 -7.76
N MET A 31 -2.34 2.09 -7.53
CA MET A 31 -1.63 1.24 -6.57
C MET A 31 -2.05 1.54 -5.14
N ALA A 32 -2.29 2.81 -4.81
CA ALA A 32 -2.84 3.21 -3.51
C ALA A 32 -4.18 2.50 -3.22
N LYS A 33 -5.09 2.44 -4.19
CA LYS A 33 -6.38 1.75 -4.05
C LYS A 33 -6.24 0.24 -3.89
N GLU A 34 -5.32 -0.39 -4.62
CA GLU A 34 -5.08 -1.83 -4.53
C GLU A 34 -4.48 -2.18 -3.15
N ALA A 35 -3.48 -1.41 -2.69
CA ALA A 35 -2.88 -1.59 -1.38
C ALA A 35 -3.90 -1.36 -0.25
N ASP A 36 -4.71 -0.29 -0.35
CA ASP A 36 -5.75 0.00 0.62
C ASP A 36 -6.76 -1.15 0.75
N LYS A 37 -7.24 -1.65 -0.39
CA LYS A 37 -8.17 -2.78 -0.42
C LYS A 37 -7.54 -4.05 0.14
N PHE A 38 -6.28 -4.33 -0.20
CA PHE A 38 -5.61 -5.54 0.25
C PHE A 38 -5.32 -5.49 1.75
N PHE A 39 -4.83 -4.37 2.27
CA PHE A 39 -4.52 -4.24 3.70
C PHE A 39 -5.75 -4.34 4.58
N HIS A 40 -6.92 -3.86 4.13
CA HIS A 40 -8.19 -4.05 4.86
C HIS A 40 -8.62 -5.53 5.02
N THR A 41 -7.93 -6.48 4.37
CA THR A 41 -8.20 -7.92 4.59
C THR A 41 -7.61 -8.45 5.88
N PHE A 42 -6.59 -7.79 6.46
CA PHE A 42 -5.92 -8.23 7.68
C PHE A 42 -5.54 -7.11 8.66
N CYS A 43 -5.61 -5.84 8.25
CA CYS A 43 -5.39 -4.67 9.09
C CYS A 43 -6.73 -4.10 9.59
N GLU A 44 -6.71 -3.51 10.78
CA GLU A 44 -7.88 -2.90 11.38
C GLU A 44 -8.17 -1.51 10.82
N GLU A 45 -7.11 -0.73 10.62
CA GLU A 45 -7.19 0.60 10.06
C GLU A 45 -6.15 0.73 8.97
N VAL A 46 -6.53 1.31 7.83
CA VAL A 46 -5.61 1.59 6.73
C VAL A 46 -5.66 3.09 6.41
N LYS A 47 -4.49 3.71 6.30
CA LYS A 47 -4.34 5.15 6.09
C LYS A 47 -3.34 5.42 4.98
N LYS A 48 -3.66 6.42 4.15
CA LYS A 48 -2.66 7.10 3.33
C LYS A 48 -2.01 8.20 4.17
N GLN A 49 -0.70 8.13 4.34
CA GLN A 49 0.03 9.10 5.17
C GLN A 49 1.47 9.28 4.71
N LYS A 50 2.11 10.36 5.16
CA LYS A 50 3.56 10.55 4.98
C LYS A 50 4.31 9.48 5.76
N LEU A 51 5.34 8.93 5.14
CA LEU A 51 6.25 7.99 5.79
C LEU A 51 7.38 8.80 6.44
N VAL A 52 7.74 8.45 7.67
CA VAL A 52 8.68 9.24 8.48
C VAL A 52 10.13 9.04 8.07
N ASP A 53 10.42 7.91 7.44
CA ASP A 53 11.75 7.42 7.08
C ASP A 53 12.10 7.63 5.61
N ILE A 54 11.12 7.96 4.76
CA ILE A 54 11.32 8.17 3.33
C ILE A 54 10.54 9.37 2.81
N LEU A 55 10.96 9.88 1.65
CA LEU A 55 10.23 10.93 0.95
C LEU A 55 8.91 10.37 0.40
N GLY A 56 7.82 11.13 0.55
CA GLY A 56 6.53 10.82 -0.04
C GLY A 56 5.53 10.19 0.93
N GLU A 57 4.44 9.69 0.36
CA GLU A 57 3.34 9.06 1.09
C GLU A 57 3.37 7.55 0.88
N GLY A 58 2.70 6.83 1.79
CA GLY A 58 2.45 5.41 1.67
C GLY A 58 1.05 5.05 2.15
N ILE A 59 0.63 3.84 1.80
CA ILE A 59 -0.53 3.19 2.42
C ILE A 59 -0.01 2.36 3.58
N VAL A 60 -0.57 2.59 4.77
CA VAL A 60 -0.12 1.97 6.02
C VAL A 60 -1.30 1.32 6.71
N GLY A 61 -1.16 0.03 7.01
CA GLY A 61 -2.12 -0.78 7.75
C GLY A 61 -1.69 -0.96 9.20
N TYR A 62 -2.65 -0.80 10.11
CA TYR A 62 -2.45 -0.88 11.55
C TYR A 62 -3.25 -2.01 12.19
N SER A 63 -2.74 -2.54 13.29
CA SER A 63 -3.45 -3.45 14.18
C SER A 63 -4.49 -2.69 15.03
N SER A 64 -5.31 -3.43 15.78
CA SER A 64 -6.25 -2.84 16.73
C SER A 64 -5.59 -2.10 17.90
N THR A 65 -4.30 -2.33 18.15
CA THR A 65 -3.52 -1.62 19.19
C THR A 65 -2.82 -0.38 18.63
N GLY A 66 -2.94 -0.11 17.33
CA GLY A 66 -2.25 0.99 16.64
C GLY A 66 -0.83 0.66 16.21
N GLU A 67 -0.40 -0.60 16.30
CA GLU A 67 0.88 -1.04 15.76
C GLU A 67 0.84 -1.11 14.24
N MET A 68 1.89 -0.64 13.56
CA MET A 68 2.00 -0.74 12.10
C MET A 68 2.27 -2.20 11.72
N LEU A 69 1.35 -2.81 10.97
CA LEU A 69 1.49 -4.18 10.46
C LEU A 69 2.12 -4.17 9.07
N ALA A 70 1.59 -3.37 8.16
CA ALA A 70 2.05 -3.36 6.79
C ALA A 70 2.11 -1.94 6.23
N ARG A 71 3.01 -1.73 5.26
CA ARG A 71 3.11 -0.48 4.53
C ARG A 71 3.54 -0.72 3.08
N ILE A 72 3.14 0.19 2.20
CA ILE A 72 3.64 0.31 0.83
C ILE A 72 3.91 1.78 0.55
N SER A 73 5.12 2.10 0.08
CA SER A 73 5.44 3.45 -0.37
C SER A 73 4.84 3.73 -1.75
N LEU A 74 4.46 4.97 -1.98
CA LEU A 74 3.93 5.45 -3.26
C LEU A 74 4.98 6.26 -4.04
N ASP A 75 6.27 5.98 -3.79
CA ASP A 75 7.36 6.57 -4.52
C ASP A 75 7.50 5.95 -5.92
N PRO A 76 8.17 6.63 -6.87
CA PRO A 76 8.26 6.15 -8.25
C PRO A 76 8.93 4.79 -8.42
N PHE A 77 9.86 4.41 -7.54
CA PHE A 77 10.56 3.13 -7.61
C PHE A 77 9.64 1.99 -7.18
N GLU A 78 8.99 2.14 -6.02
CA GLU A 78 8.04 1.16 -5.51
C GLU A 78 6.84 1.01 -6.45
N LEU A 79 6.30 2.12 -6.97
CA LEU A 79 5.22 2.09 -7.95
C LEU A 79 5.58 1.33 -9.22
N SER A 80 6.83 1.44 -9.68
CA SER A 80 7.32 0.70 -10.84
C SER A 80 7.34 -0.81 -10.56
N ALA A 81 7.82 -1.22 -9.38
CA ALA A 81 7.85 -2.62 -8.98
C ALA A 81 6.43 -3.20 -8.78
N LEU A 82 5.54 -2.46 -8.14
CA LEU A 82 4.13 -2.81 -7.98
C LEU A 82 3.42 -2.97 -9.33
N ASN A 83 3.69 -2.09 -10.30
CA ASN A 83 3.12 -2.21 -11.63
C ASN A 83 3.56 -3.50 -12.33
N VAL A 84 4.85 -3.86 -12.23
CA VAL A 84 5.37 -5.12 -12.76
C VAL A 84 4.74 -6.32 -12.05
N ALA A 85 4.63 -6.29 -10.72
CA ALA A 85 3.98 -7.34 -9.95
C ALA A 85 2.50 -7.51 -10.35
N LYS A 86 1.79 -6.40 -10.57
CA LYS A 86 0.40 -6.38 -11.05
C LYS A 86 0.28 -7.02 -12.43
N GLN A 87 1.15 -6.66 -13.39
CA GLN A 87 1.16 -7.26 -14.73
C GLN A 87 1.41 -8.78 -14.69
N ARG A 88 2.20 -9.24 -13.71
CA ARG A 88 2.48 -10.66 -13.47
C ARG A 88 1.42 -11.37 -12.62
N LYS A 89 0.36 -10.68 -12.20
CA LYS A 89 -0.68 -11.19 -11.28
C LYS A 89 -0.15 -11.62 -9.90
N LYS A 90 0.97 -11.02 -9.46
CA LYS A 90 1.66 -11.30 -8.20
C LYS A 90 1.65 -10.08 -7.26
N LEU A 91 0.65 -9.21 -7.38
CA LEU A 91 0.62 -7.93 -6.66
C LEU A 91 0.59 -8.15 -5.13
N HIS A 92 -0.30 -9.00 -4.64
CA HIS A 92 -0.43 -9.25 -3.20
C HIS A 92 0.79 -9.97 -2.63
N GLU A 93 1.33 -10.95 -3.36
CA GLU A 93 2.58 -11.66 -3.01
C GLU A 93 3.73 -10.65 -2.83
N TYR A 94 3.85 -9.70 -3.76
CA TYR A 94 4.86 -8.64 -3.65
C TYR A 94 4.61 -7.71 -2.46
N MET A 95 3.35 -7.32 -2.20
CA MET A 95 3.01 -6.49 -1.04
C MET A 95 3.27 -7.19 0.30
N LEU A 96 3.09 -8.51 0.38
CA LEU A 96 3.43 -9.30 1.56
C LEU A 96 4.96 -9.39 1.73
N ALA A 97 5.68 -9.75 0.67
CA ALA A 97 7.12 -9.92 0.70
C ALA A 97 7.88 -8.64 1.07
N THR A 98 7.40 -7.47 0.61
CA THR A 98 7.99 -6.16 0.97
C THR A 98 7.79 -5.81 2.45
N ASN A 99 6.82 -6.42 3.12
CA ASN A 99 6.58 -6.31 4.55
C ASN A 99 7.19 -7.47 5.35
N GLY A 100 7.97 -8.34 4.70
CA GLY A 100 8.65 -9.46 5.33
C GLY A 100 7.74 -10.65 5.64
N TYR A 101 6.56 -10.70 5.03
CA TYR A 101 5.61 -11.80 5.22
C TYR A 101 5.75 -12.86 4.14
N ASP A 102 5.75 -14.12 4.57
CA ASP A 102 5.49 -15.26 3.70
C ASP A 102 3.99 -15.66 3.73
N ASP A 103 3.68 -16.78 3.08
CA ASP A 103 2.29 -17.28 3.00
C ASP A 103 1.76 -17.72 4.37
N ASP A 104 2.60 -18.28 5.24
CA ASP A 104 2.20 -18.75 6.56
C ASP A 104 1.92 -17.56 7.48
N ASP A 105 2.77 -16.53 7.44
CA ASP A 105 2.54 -15.26 8.13
C ASP A 105 1.20 -14.64 7.71
N TYR A 106 0.91 -14.64 6.41
CA TYR A 106 -0.33 -14.08 5.89
C TYR A 106 -1.56 -14.89 6.34
N GLN A 107 -1.51 -16.22 6.35
CA GLN A 107 -2.61 -17.03 6.87
C GLN A 107 -2.85 -16.77 8.36
N GLN A 108 -1.79 -16.58 9.14
CA GLN A 108 -1.88 -16.24 10.54
C GLN A 108 -2.54 -14.87 10.73
N LEU A 109 -2.12 -13.83 10.00
CA LEU A 109 -2.73 -12.50 10.02
C LEU A 109 -4.23 -12.54 9.70
N LEU A 110 -4.63 -13.30 8.68
CA LEU A 110 -6.03 -13.48 8.30
C LEU A 110 -6.85 -14.17 9.40
N LYS A 111 -6.28 -15.19 10.04
CA LYS A 111 -6.93 -15.92 11.14
C LYS A 111 -7.20 -14.98 12.31
N GLU A 112 -6.18 -14.28 12.77
CA GLU A 112 -6.31 -13.37 13.90
C GLU A 112 -7.28 -12.22 13.61
N PHE A 113 -7.26 -11.69 12.38
CA PHE A 113 -8.21 -10.66 11.98
C PHE A 113 -9.66 -11.15 12.09
N LYS A 114 -9.94 -12.36 11.59
CA LYS A 114 -11.28 -12.97 11.70
C LYS A 114 -11.70 -13.21 13.14
N GLU A 115 -10.81 -13.71 13.98
CA GLU A 115 -11.06 -13.93 15.41
C GLU A 115 -11.43 -12.60 16.10
N ARG A 116 -10.65 -11.54 15.88
CA ARG A 116 -10.94 -10.19 16.41
C ARG A 116 -12.27 -9.61 15.90
N GLN A 117 -12.66 -9.88 14.65
CA GLN A 117 -13.96 -9.45 14.12
C GLN A 117 -15.12 -10.21 14.76
N ALA A 118 -14.97 -11.52 14.97
CA ALA A 118 -15.97 -12.36 15.63
C ALA A 118 -16.18 -11.95 17.10
N GLU A 119 -15.09 -11.72 17.83
CA GLU A 119 -15.14 -11.25 19.23
C GLU A 119 -15.86 -9.92 19.36
N ARG A 120 -15.57 -8.96 18.47
CA ARG A 120 -16.24 -7.66 18.47
C ARG A 120 -17.72 -7.74 18.14
N LYS A 121 -18.09 -8.62 17.19
CA LYS A 121 -19.49 -8.88 16.88
C LYS A 121 -20.22 -9.46 18.10
N ALA A 122 -19.65 -10.48 18.73
CA ALA A 122 -20.22 -11.08 19.94
C ALA A 122 -20.32 -10.09 21.11
N ALA A 123 -19.32 -9.21 21.28
CA ALA A 123 -19.34 -8.18 22.32
C ALA A 123 -20.41 -7.10 22.08
N LYS A 124 -20.72 -6.77 20.81
CA LYS A 124 -21.82 -5.87 20.46
C LYS A 124 -23.18 -6.51 20.70
N GLU A 125 -23.34 -7.78 20.35
CA GLU A 125 -24.59 -8.53 20.56
C GLU A 125 -24.91 -8.74 22.05
N LYS A 126 -23.89 -8.87 22.91
CA LYS A 126 -24.09 -8.95 24.38
C LYS A 126 -24.44 -7.62 25.04
N LYS A 127 -24.25 -6.49 24.34
CA LYS A 127 -24.54 -5.13 24.83
C LYS A 127 -25.83 -4.55 24.25
N ALA A 128 -26.46 -5.24 23.31
CA ALA A 128 -27.76 -4.90 22.71
C ALA A 128 -28.87 -5.68 23.43
#